data_AF-A0A661E089-F1
#
_entry.id   AF-A0A661E089-F1
#
_cell.length_a   1.000
_cell.length_b   1.000
_cell.length_c   1.000
_cell.angle_alpha   90.00
_cell.angle_beta   90.00
_cell.angle_gamma   90.00
#
_symmetry.space_group_name_H-M   'P 1'
#
loop_
_entity.id
_entity.type
_entity.pdbx_description
1 polymer ?
#
loop_
_entity_poly.entity_id
_entity_poly.type
_entity_poly.pdbx_seq_one_letter_code
_entity_poly.pdbx_strand_id
1 'polypeptide(L)'
;MEKLFLGRNRLNFVTRALLQLMALQYNTRPSLRSYLKGRDGWIDFSVGIMTETGGVEQSISFVGGRVKARSSIPDDVDVTLRFVDEDALFTMIRATPNEVLLLILNNKLIPEGNWAYLQLFNYLVALLLGRAHQRMLDKAARDEHQSRKEACDPCDPDVLKELQARTAYRMRGHKTDPGVHYLEDPYLSEYSLSDFPRLEAFLDDHLEKKPEVCSERPLLITQWFREHGFENDHTGQPWDPVARQGKVFKHLMSQKTPVVRHADLLPGTTTTQPTTGSVVFPDAQGTMIWGELDSIDKRLLIPFDITRETAQTLHHDVFPFWSKRNFREWARSKYGDRPSQNLGERGVAYFVWKLVGISHTIPDFRGLLSKGTRGLISDLVDTLDDPALKDEESRVTYQAQIECLQGVNAYAAHLAAHAANEASQEPDPERKQELEEIARVCAHVPQHPARTLHEAFTAIWIAWVALHNENADTGLSLGRLDQLLQPYFEADLLKLPSNSSRQAYIERAIELAGCFFMRCTDHFPLSPDLGNYLFGGASSTQALTLGGVTPNGQDGVSDMTYIFLKVTEMLSIRDVNVNARFKPGVNS
;
A
#
# COMPACT_ATOMS: atom_id res chain seq x y z
N MET A 1 22.32 8.62 -47.59
CA MET A 1 23.05 7.53 -46.88
C MET A 1 24.25 8.05 -46.08
N GLU A 2 25.08 8.96 -46.61
CA GLU A 2 26.25 9.52 -45.88
C GLU A 2 25.90 10.31 -44.60
N LYS A 3 24.82 11.12 -44.60
CA LYS A 3 24.33 11.80 -43.38
C LYS A 3 23.81 10.84 -42.30
N LEU A 4 23.28 9.67 -42.68
CA LEU A 4 22.86 8.62 -41.75
C LEU A 4 24.06 7.88 -41.14
N PHE A 5 25.10 7.60 -41.93
CA PHE A 5 26.33 6.97 -41.43
C PHE A 5 27.14 7.88 -40.48
N LEU A 6 27.18 9.19 -40.75
CA LEU A 6 27.81 10.17 -39.86
C LEU A 6 27.02 10.41 -38.55
N GLY A 7 25.69 10.24 -38.56
CA GLY A 7 24.84 10.30 -37.36
C GLY A 7 25.03 9.10 -36.42
N ARG A 8 25.07 7.89 -36.99
CA ARG A 8 25.24 6.61 -36.28
C ARG A 8 26.50 6.57 -35.41
N ASN A 9 27.65 6.96 -35.96
CA ASN A 9 28.92 6.97 -35.22
C ASN A 9 28.97 8.04 -34.10
N ARG A 10 28.23 9.13 -34.26
CA ARG A 10 28.20 10.22 -33.27
C ARG A 10 27.45 9.83 -32.02
N LEU A 11 26.25 9.24 -32.13
CA LEU A 11 25.48 8.87 -30.96
C LEU A 11 26.16 7.76 -30.17
N ASN A 12 26.75 6.77 -30.83
CA ASN A 12 27.54 5.72 -30.17
C ASN A 12 28.71 6.31 -29.36
N PHE A 13 29.43 7.26 -29.95
CA PHE A 13 30.52 7.97 -29.28
C PHE A 13 30.02 8.80 -28.09
N VAL A 14 28.90 9.51 -28.23
CA VAL A 14 28.29 10.30 -27.15
C VAL A 14 27.85 9.40 -26.00
N THR A 15 27.13 8.30 -26.28
CA THR A 15 26.72 7.31 -25.27
C THR A 15 27.92 6.74 -24.54
N ARG A 16 28.98 6.35 -25.27
CA ARG A 16 30.23 5.87 -24.68
C ARG A 16 30.87 6.92 -23.77
N ALA A 17 30.96 8.17 -24.23
CA ALA A 17 31.56 9.26 -23.45
C ALA A 17 30.78 9.54 -22.15
N LEU A 18 29.44 9.51 -22.20
CA LEU A 18 28.58 9.67 -21.03
C LEU A 18 28.78 8.54 -20.02
N LEU A 19 28.81 7.28 -20.47
CA LEU A 19 29.04 6.13 -19.60
C LEU A 19 30.46 6.12 -19.00
N GLN A 20 31.48 6.52 -19.78
CA GLN A 20 32.84 6.69 -19.29
C GLN A 20 32.95 7.80 -18.24
N LEU A 21 32.26 8.92 -18.46
CA LEU A 21 32.17 10.00 -17.49
C LEU A 21 31.49 9.54 -16.20
N MET A 22 30.36 8.83 -16.30
CA MET A 22 29.70 8.23 -15.13
C MET A 22 30.66 7.30 -14.38
N ALA A 23 31.35 6.40 -15.10
CA ALA A 23 32.32 5.50 -14.50
C ALA A 23 33.45 6.24 -13.78
N LEU A 24 34.00 7.30 -14.39
CA LEU A 24 35.02 8.15 -13.76
C LEU A 24 34.50 8.79 -12.47
N GLN A 25 33.29 9.35 -12.50
CA GLN A 25 32.68 10.04 -11.34
C GLN A 25 32.48 9.08 -10.17
N TYR A 26 31.92 7.88 -10.41
CA TYR A 26 31.72 6.88 -9.36
C TYR A 26 33.02 6.24 -8.85
N ASN A 27 34.06 6.14 -9.69
CA ASN A 27 35.36 5.62 -9.26
C ASN A 27 36.17 6.65 -8.44
N THR A 28 35.98 7.94 -8.68
CA THR A 28 36.82 9.01 -8.10
C THR A 28 36.18 9.75 -6.92
N ARG A 29 34.84 9.84 -6.86
CA ARG A 29 34.13 10.59 -5.81
C ARG A 29 33.63 9.65 -4.71
N PRO A 30 34.19 9.69 -3.49
CA PRO A 30 33.78 8.81 -2.39
C PRO A 30 32.29 8.91 -2.05
N SER A 31 31.72 10.11 -2.12
CA SER A 31 30.29 10.39 -1.89
C SER A 31 29.35 9.69 -2.87
N LEU A 32 29.79 9.42 -4.10
CA LEU A 32 29.00 8.68 -5.09
C LEU A 32 29.29 7.19 -4.96
N ARG A 33 30.56 6.84 -4.74
CA ARG A 33 31.00 5.45 -4.58
C ARG A 33 30.32 4.74 -3.39
N SER A 34 29.94 5.46 -2.33
CA SER A 34 29.20 4.90 -1.20
C SER A 34 27.84 4.31 -1.61
N TYR A 35 27.18 4.85 -2.64
CA TYR A 35 25.91 4.34 -3.17
C TYR A 35 26.08 3.05 -4.00
N LEU A 36 27.31 2.59 -4.23
CA LEU A 36 27.56 1.28 -4.85
C LEU A 36 27.64 0.15 -3.82
N LYS A 37 27.50 0.47 -2.53
CA LYS A 37 27.66 -0.48 -1.43
C LYS A 37 26.34 -0.61 -0.66
N GLY A 38 25.80 -1.81 -0.61
CA GLY A 38 24.72 -2.18 0.29
C GLY A 38 25.25 -2.76 1.60
N ARG A 39 24.35 -3.17 2.47
CA ARG A 39 24.67 -3.82 3.74
C ARG A 39 25.45 -5.12 3.58
N ASP A 40 25.14 -5.88 2.53
CA ASP A 40 25.71 -7.20 2.26
C ASP A 40 27.00 -7.14 1.40
N GLY A 41 27.48 -5.95 1.05
CA GLY A 41 28.68 -5.77 0.23
C GLY A 41 28.47 -4.84 -0.96
N TRP A 42 29.27 -5.03 -2.01
CA TRP A 42 29.11 -4.28 -3.25
C TRP A 42 27.86 -4.72 -4.00
N ILE A 43 27.13 -3.75 -4.54
CA ILE A 43 25.95 -4.02 -5.38
C ILE A 43 26.47 -4.21 -6.80
N ASP A 44 26.70 -5.47 -7.16
CA ASP A 44 27.26 -5.83 -8.46
C ASP A 44 26.14 -6.05 -9.48
N PHE A 45 26.19 -5.31 -10.59
CA PHE A 45 25.24 -5.41 -11.71
C PHE A 45 25.78 -4.76 -12.98
N SER A 46 25.09 -4.97 -14.09
CA SER A 46 25.46 -4.45 -15.41
C SER A 46 24.26 -4.01 -16.23
N VAL A 47 24.49 -3.02 -17.10
CA VAL A 47 23.47 -2.44 -17.98
C VAL A 47 24.03 -2.32 -19.39
N GLY A 48 23.29 -2.87 -20.36
CA GLY A 48 23.50 -2.71 -21.79
C GLY A 48 22.59 -1.62 -22.36
N ILE A 49 23.09 -0.86 -23.33
CA ILE A 49 22.34 0.14 -24.09
C ILE A 49 22.60 -0.13 -25.57
N MET A 50 21.55 -0.42 -26.33
CA MET A 50 21.67 -0.72 -27.75
C MET A 50 20.52 -0.18 -28.60
N THR A 51 20.76 -0.05 -29.89
CA THR A 51 19.73 0.24 -30.90
C THR A 51 19.57 -0.94 -31.86
N GLU A 52 18.36 -1.30 -32.27
CA GLU A 52 18.10 -2.39 -33.22
C GLU A 52 18.74 -2.18 -34.59
N THR A 53 18.99 -0.92 -34.97
CA THR A 53 19.75 -0.52 -36.16
C THR A 53 21.23 -0.90 -36.12
N GLY A 54 21.75 -1.30 -34.95
CA GLY A 54 23.17 -1.56 -34.69
C GLY A 54 24.05 -0.31 -34.60
N GLY A 55 23.47 0.90 -34.58
CA GLY A 55 24.23 2.14 -34.48
C GLY A 55 24.86 2.40 -33.11
N VAL A 56 24.22 1.94 -32.03
CA VAL A 56 24.72 2.03 -30.65
C VAL A 56 24.77 0.66 -30.03
N GLU A 57 25.91 0.35 -29.40
CA GLU A 57 26.12 -0.82 -28.56
C GLU A 57 27.14 -0.47 -27.48
N GLN A 58 26.67 -0.27 -26.25
CA GLN A 58 27.53 0.06 -25.11
C GLN A 58 27.04 -0.67 -23.87
N SER A 59 27.93 -0.90 -22.91
CA SER A 59 27.54 -1.39 -21.59
C SER A 59 28.28 -0.66 -20.48
N ILE A 60 27.72 -0.72 -19.27
CA ILE A 60 28.36 -0.26 -18.05
C ILE A 60 28.17 -1.33 -16.96
N SER A 61 29.26 -1.67 -16.28
CA SER A 61 29.29 -2.68 -15.21
C SER A 61 29.76 -2.06 -13.90
N PHE A 62 29.09 -2.39 -12.81
CA PHE A 62 29.43 -2.03 -11.44
C PHE A 62 29.84 -3.32 -10.75
N VAL A 63 31.13 -3.51 -10.46
CA VAL A 63 31.66 -4.76 -9.88
C VAL A 63 32.73 -4.46 -8.84
N GLY A 64 32.56 -4.98 -7.62
CA GLY A 64 33.53 -4.81 -6.54
C GLY A 64 33.77 -3.33 -6.18
N GLY A 65 32.74 -2.50 -6.33
CA GLY A 65 32.81 -1.06 -6.10
C GLY A 65 33.64 -0.29 -7.14
N ARG A 66 33.84 -0.87 -8.33
CA ARG A 66 34.43 -0.22 -9.50
C ARG A 66 33.44 -0.20 -10.65
N VAL A 67 33.41 0.91 -11.37
CA VAL A 67 32.53 1.11 -12.52
C VAL A 67 33.34 1.11 -13.81
N LYS A 68 32.89 0.39 -14.84
CA LYS A 68 33.57 0.31 -16.14
C LYS A 68 32.55 0.37 -17.28
N ALA A 69 32.80 1.24 -18.25
CA ALA A 69 32.06 1.27 -19.51
C ALA A 69 32.80 0.47 -20.59
N ARG A 70 32.08 -0.28 -21.42
CA ARG A 70 32.60 -1.11 -22.52
C ARG A 70 31.82 -0.82 -23.81
N SER A 71 32.46 -1.07 -24.94
CA SER A 71 31.88 -0.89 -26.28
C SER A 71 31.21 -2.15 -26.84
N SER A 72 30.83 -3.07 -25.97
CA SER A 72 30.12 -4.31 -26.30
C SER A 72 29.23 -4.68 -25.12
N ILE A 73 28.14 -5.37 -25.38
CA ILE A 73 27.24 -5.88 -24.34
C ILE A 73 27.61 -7.35 -24.05
N PRO A 74 28.00 -7.70 -22.81
CA PRO A 74 28.24 -9.09 -22.43
C PRO A 74 26.97 -9.94 -22.48
N ASP A 75 27.12 -11.25 -22.71
CA ASP A 75 25.99 -12.20 -22.71
C ASP A 75 25.32 -12.32 -21.34
N ASP A 76 26.06 -12.06 -20.26
CA ASP A 76 25.60 -12.13 -18.86
C ASP A 76 25.12 -10.78 -18.31
N VAL A 77 24.77 -9.83 -19.20
CA VAL A 77 24.28 -8.52 -18.78
C VAL A 77 22.95 -8.64 -18.00
N ASP A 78 22.83 -7.95 -16.87
CA ASP A 78 21.64 -8.09 -16.02
C ASP A 78 20.41 -7.36 -16.61
N VAL A 79 20.64 -6.27 -17.33
CA VAL A 79 19.61 -5.43 -17.96
C VAL A 79 20.07 -4.92 -19.30
N THR A 80 19.18 -4.92 -20.30
CA THR A 80 19.43 -4.25 -21.59
C THR A 80 18.32 -3.25 -21.88
N LEU A 81 18.71 -2.01 -22.20
CA LEU A 81 17.84 -0.99 -22.77
C LEU A 81 17.95 -1.05 -24.29
N ARG A 82 16.96 -1.66 -24.94
CA ARG A 82 16.88 -1.80 -26.40
C ARG A 82 16.01 -0.69 -26.97
N PHE A 83 16.58 0.12 -27.85
CA PHE A 83 15.88 1.19 -28.57
C PHE A 83 15.63 0.76 -30.02
N VAL A 84 14.48 1.12 -30.58
CA VAL A 84 14.17 0.80 -32.00
C VAL A 84 15.15 1.46 -32.97
N ASP A 85 15.59 2.68 -32.66
CA ASP A 85 16.54 3.45 -33.45
C ASP A 85 17.30 4.49 -32.60
N GLU A 86 18.25 5.19 -33.23
CA GLU A 86 19.05 6.24 -32.61
C GLU A 86 18.21 7.44 -32.15
N ASP A 87 17.10 7.75 -32.84
CA ASP A 87 16.22 8.88 -32.52
C ASP A 87 15.45 8.62 -31.21
N ALA A 88 15.00 7.39 -30.98
CA ALA A 88 14.38 6.98 -29.73
C ALA A 88 15.34 7.11 -28.54
N LEU A 89 16.60 6.69 -28.71
CA LEU A 89 17.64 6.85 -27.69
C LEU A 89 17.92 8.34 -27.43
N PHE A 90 18.05 9.15 -28.48
CA PHE A 90 18.28 10.58 -28.34
C PHE A 90 17.12 11.31 -27.66
N THR A 91 15.89 10.88 -27.95
CA THR A 91 14.67 11.38 -27.31
C THR A 91 14.71 11.11 -25.80
N MET A 92 15.05 9.88 -25.38
CA MET A 92 15.12 9.50 -23.96
C MET A 92 16.06 10.40 -23.15
N ILE A 93 17.22 10.77 -23.71
CA ILE A 93 18.22 11.63 -23.02
C ILE A 93 17.63 13.00 -22.66
N ARG A 94 16.62 13.47 -23.38
CA ARG A 94 15.98 14.79 -23.21
C ARG A 94 14.56 14.71 -22.67
N ALA A 95 14.04 13.51 -22.51
CA ALA A 95 12.66 13.25 -22.15
C ALA A 95 12.39 13.52 -20.68
N THR A 96 11.21 14.06 -20.41
CA THR A 96 10.55 13.98 -19.11
C THR A 96 10.13 12.53 -18.81
N PRO A 97 9.84 12.16 -17.55
CA PRO A 97 9.36 10.82 -17.21
C PRO A 97 8.17 10.34 -18.08
N ASN A 98 7.24 11.24 -18.40
CA ASN A 98 6.03 10.94 -19.19
C ASN A 98 6.39 10.59 -20.64
N GLU A 99 7.35 11.32 -21.20
CA GLU A 99 7.85 11.05 -22.55
C GLU A 99 8.62 9.71 -22.59
N VAL A 100 9.33 9.35 -21.53
CA VAL A 100 9.95 8.02 -21.40
C VAL A 100 8.90 6.91 -21.35
N LEU A 101 7.80 7.10 -20.60
CA LEU A 101 6.66 6.17 -20.59
C LEU A 101 6.11 5.97 -22.01
N LEU A 102 5.91 7.07 -22.76
CA LEU A 102 5.42 6.99 -24.13
C LEU A 102 6.38 6.22 -25.06
N LEU A 103 7.69 6.29 -24.83
CA LEU A 103 8.64 5.46 -25.57
C LEU A 103 8.43 3.96 -25.28
N ILE A 104 8.15 3.59 -24.03
CA ILE A 104 7.89 2.19 -23.65
C ILE A 104 6.56 1.73 -24.25
N LEU A 105 5.47 2.49 -24.06
CA LEU A 105 4.13 2.12 -24.56
C LEU A 105 4.07 2.00 -26.09
N ASN A 106 4.87 2.79 -26.81
CA ASN A 106 4.97 2.72 -28.27
C ASN A 106 6.04 1.72 -28.75
N ASN A 107 6.58 0.88 -27.86
CA ASN A 107 7.66 -0.08 -28.15
C ASN A 107 8.91 0.54 -28.81
N LYS A 108 9.20 1.81 -28.53
CA LYS A 108 10.42 2.50 -28.97
C LYS A 108 11.59 2.29 -28.00
N LEU A 109 11.29 2.02 -26.74
CA LEU A 109 12.21 1.59 -25.68
C LEU A 109 11.69 0.29 -25.08
N ILE A 110 12.49 -0.77 -25.18
CA ILE A 110 12.17 -2.09 -24.66
C ILE A 110 13.21 -2.43 -23.59
N PRO A 111 12.86 -2.29 -22.29
CA PRO A 111 13.70 -2.78 -21.21
C PRO A 111 13.62 -4.31 -21.12
N GLU A 112 14.77 -4.98 -21.08
CA GLU A 112 14.91 -6.43 -20.97
C GLU A 112 15.76 -6.77 -19.75
N GLY A 113 15.42 -7.84 -19.02
CA GLY A 113 16.16 -8.30 -17.84
C GLY A 113 15.62 -7.80 -16.50
N ASN A 114 16.50 -7.59 -15.53
CA ASN A 114 16.12 -7.33 -14.14
C ASN A 114 15.65 -5.89 -13.90
N TRP A 115 14.36 -5.70 -13.62
CA TRP A 115 13.81 -4.35 -13.44
C TRP A 115 14.30 -3.62 -12.18
N ALA A 116 14.67 -4.34 -11.13
CA ALA A 116 15.23 -3.71 -9.93
C ALA A 116 16.60 -3.07 -10.25
N TYR A 117 17.43 -3.71 -11.07
CA TYR A 117 18.70 -3.14 -11.51
C TYR A 117 18.54 -2.01 -12.52
N LEU A 118 17.49 -2.02 -13.34
CA LEU A 118 17.12 -0.86 -14.14
C LEU A 118 16.83 0.35 -13.24
N GLN A 119 16.04 0.15 -12.19
CA GLN A 119 15.69 1.22 -11.27
C GLN A 119 16.89 1.68 -10.43
N LEU A 120 17.78 0.77 -10.02
CA LEU A 120 19.07 1.14 -9.43
C LEU A 120 19.91 1.98 -10.39
N PHE A 121 20.01 1.60 -11.67
CA PHE A 121 20.74 2.40 -12.66
C PHE A 121 20.17 3.81 -12.78
N ASN A 122 18.85 3.94 -12.88
CA ASN A 122 18.16 5.24 -12.92
C ASN A 122 18.47 6.07 -11.67
N TYR A 123 18.46 5.45 -10.49
CA TYR A 123 18.81 6.11 -9.23
C TYR A 123 20.25 6.64 -9.23
N LEU A 124 21.21 5.84 -9.70
CA LEU A 124 22.61 6.27 -9.83
C LEU A 124 22.77 7.41 -10.85
N VAL A 125 22.03 7.38 -11.95
CA VAL A 125 22.02 8.49 -12.91
C VAL A 125 21.44 9.76 -12.28
N ALA A 126 20.34 9.66 -11.53
CA ALA A 126 19.72 10.79 -10.84
C ALA A 126 20.68 11.42 -9.81
N LEU A 127 21.36 10.60 -8.99
CA LEU A 127 22.39 11.04 -8.05
C LEU A 127 23.55 11.77 -8.73
N LEU A 128 23.98 11.28 -9.90
CA LEU A 128 25.04 11.90 -10.68
C LEU A 128 24.63 13.28 -11.22
N LEU A 129 23.41 13.39 -11.74
CA LEU A 129 22.85 14.64 -12.28
C LEU A 129 22.58 15.67 -11.18
N GLY A 130 22.22 15.22 -9.98
CA GLY A 130 22.02 16.05 -8.79
C GLY A 130 21.12 17.26 -9.06
N ARG A 131 21.66 18.48 -8.90
CA ARG A 131 20.90 19.73 -9.09
C ARG A 131 20.35 19.91 -10.52
N ALA A 132 20.96 19.32 -11.54
CA ALA A 132 20.45 19.40 -12.89
C ALA A 132 19.11 18.65 -13.02
N HIS A 133 19.03 17.45 -12.43
CA HIS A 133 17.80 16.66 -12.38
C HIS A 133 16.69 17.40 -11.62
N GLN A 134 17.02 18.00 -10.47
CA GLN A 134 16.05 18.79 -9.70
C GLN A 134 15.47 19.97 -10.50
N ARG A 135 16.31 20.72 -11.22
CA ARG A 135 15.83 21.81 -12.08
C ARG A 135 14.89 21.34 -13.20
N MET A 136 15.09 20.12 -13.72
CA MET A 136 14.21 19.54 -14.73
C MET A 136 12.83 19.25 -14.13
N LEU A 137 12.79 18.64 -12.94
CA LEU A 137 11.54 18.38 -12.22
C LEU A 137 10.81 19.67 -11.86
N ASP A 138 11.52 20.66 -11.30
CA ASP A 138 10.96 21.98 -10.94
C ASP A 138 10.39 22.72 -12.16
N LYS A 139 11.01 22.54 -13.34
CA LYS A 139 10.47 23.10 -14.58
C LYS A 139 9.19 22.37 -14.98
N ALA A 140 9.21 21.04 -15.02
CA ALA A 140 8.02 20.25 -15.38
C ALA A 140 6.83 20.55 -14.46
N ALA A 141 7.06 20.69 -13.15
CA ALA A 141 6.02 21.06 -12.19
C ALA A 141 5.43 22.45 -12.42
N ARG A 142 6.28 23.43 -12.77
CA ARG A 142 5.81 24.78 -13.13
C ARG A 142 4.99 24.79 -14.42
N ASP A 143 5.46 24.06 -15.44
CA ASP A 143 4.77 23.96 -16.73
C ASP A 143 3.39 23.28 -16.56
N GLU A 144 3.32 22.21 -15.77
CA GLU A 144 2.07 21.51 -15.42
C GLU A 144 1.11 22.40 -14.61
N HIS A 145 1.60 23.11 -13.60
CA HIS A 145 0.76 24.03 -12.80
C HIS A 145 0.18 25.16 -13.64
N GLN A 146 0.97 25.70 -14.57
CA GLN A 146 0.51 26.72 -15.50
C GLN A 146 -0.57 26.17 -16.44
N SER A 147 -0.36 24.97 -17.00
CA SER A 147 -1.35 24.28 -17.83
C SER A 147 -2.69 24.06 -17.09
N ARG A 148 -2.66 23.62 -15.83
CA ARG A 148 -3.87 23.44 -15.01
C ARG A 148 -4.61 24.75 -14.78
N LYS A 149 -3.90 25.84 -14.51
CA LYS A 149 -4.51 27.17 -14.36
C LYS A 149 -5.17 27.66 -15.63
N GLU A 150 -4.61 27.35 -16.80
CA GLU A 150 -5.18 27.70 -18.10
C GLU A 150 -6.40 26.83 -18.45
N ALA A 151 -6.45 25.59 -17.95
CA ALA A 151 -7.54 24.65 -18.19
C ALA A 151 -8.74 24.78 -17.23
N CYS A 152 -8.54 25.31 -16.00
CA CYS A 152 -9.63 25.52 -15.05
C CYS A 152 -10.43 26.79 -15.37
N ASP A 153 -11.77 26.67 -15.33
CA ASP A 153 -12.68 27.82 -15.47
C ASP A 153 -12.47 28.86 -14.33
N PRO A 154 -12.75 30.15 -14.57
CA PRO A 154 -12.67 31.16 -13.53
C PRO A 154 -13.63 30.84 -12.37
N CYS A 155 -13.21 31.20 -11.15
CA CYS A 155 -13.97 30.98 -9.92
C CYS A 155 -15.40 31.56 -10.05
N ASP A 156 -16.39 30.70 -10.23
CA ASP A 156 -17.82 31.05 -10.29
C ASP A 156 -18.42 31.03 -8.88
N PRO A 157 -18.80 32.20 -8.31
CA PRO A 157 -19.39 32.27 -6.98
C PRO A 157 -20.70 31.50 -6.84
N ASP A 158 -21.47 31.34 -7.93
CA ASP A 158 -22.74 30.62 -7.90
C ASP A 158 -22.51 29.11 -7.71
N VAL A 159 -21.47 28.54 -8.33
CA VAL A 159 -21.06 27.15 -8.12
C VAL A 159 -20.64 26.91 -6.67
N LEU A 160 -19.84 27.81 -6.09
CA LEU A 160 -19.43 27.70 -4.69
C LEU A 160 -20.65 27.72 -3.75
N LYS A 161 -21.59 28.63 -3.98
CA LYS A 161 -22.82 28.73 -3.19
C LYS A 161 -23.68 27.48 -3.33
N GLU A 162 -23.79 26.90 -4.53
CA GLU A 162 -24.51 25.65 -4.76
C GLU A 162 -23.86 24.48 -4.00
N LEU A 163 -22.53 24.35 -4.05
CA LEU A 163 -21.80 23.32 -3.32
C LEU A 163 -22.02 23.44 -1.80
N GLN A 164 -21.93 24.66 -1.25
CA GLN A 164 -22.21 24.91 0.17
C GLN A 164 -23.65 24.57 0.55
N ALA A 165 -24.63 24.92 -0.30
CA ALA A 165 -26.03 24.60 -0.05
C ALA A 165 -26.29 23.08 -0.06
N ARG A 166 -25.62 22.32 -0.92
CA ARG A 166 -25.71 20.85 -0.96
C ARG A 166 -25.17 20.23 0.33
N THR A 167 -24.03 20.69 0.84
CA THR A 167 -23.45 20.19 2.11
C THR A 167 -24.30 20.57 3.33
N ALA A 168 -25.03 21.68 3.27
CA ALA A 168 -25.90 22.14 4.36
C ALA A 168 -27.27 21.41 4.39
N TYR A 169 -27.64 20.69 3.34
CA TYR A 169 -28.94 20.02 3.26
C TYR A 169 -29.02 18.83 4.23
N ARG A 170 -29.92 18.92 5.22
CA ARG A 170 -30.18 17.85 6.20
C ARG A 170 -31.41 17.05 5.82
N MET A 171 -31.20 15.93 5.12
CA MET A 171 -32.29 15.05 4.71
C MET A 171 -32.92 14.37 5.93
N ARG A 172 -34.26 14.41 6.03
CA ARG A 172 -35.06 13.76 7.08
C ARG A 172 -35.89 12.64 6.50
N GLY A 173 -36.04 11.54 7.24
CA GLY A 173 -36.92 10.44 6.84
C GLY A 173 -37.82 9.95 7.96
N HIS A 174 -38.83 9.17 7.58
CA HIS A 174 -39.60 8.37 8.52
C HIS A 174 -39.07 6.95 8.51
N LYS A 175 -39.11 6.29 9.66
CA LYS A 175 -38.75 4.88 9.80
C LYS A 175 -39.73 3.98 9.04
N THR A 176 -39.32 3.48 7.88
CA THR A 176 -40.11 2.57 7.02
C THR A 176 -39.49 1.18 6.86
N ASP A 177 -38.17 1.06 7.01
CA ASP A 177 -37.45 -0.21 6.81
C ASP A 177 -37.58 -1.11 8.04
N PRO A 178 -38.04 -2.37 7.91
CA PRO A 178 -38.34 -3.23 9.05
C PRO A 178 -37.16 -3.55 9.96
N GLY A 179 -35.94 -3.59 9.43
CA GLY A 179 -34.72 -3.92 10.17
C GLY A 179 -34.06 -2.74 10.88
N VAL A 180 -34.61 -1.53 10.74
CA VAL A 180 -34.24 -0.39 11.57
C VAL A 180 -35.01 -0.52 12.88
N HIS A 181 -34.33 -0.63 14.01
CA HIS A 181 -34.98 -0.90 15.30
C HIS A 181 -34.91 0.31 16.24
N TYR A 182 -33.82 1.07 16.20
CA TYR A 182 -33.47 2.04 17.23
C TYR A 182 -33.37 3.49 16.72
N LEU A 183 -33.19 3.71 15.42
CA LEU A 183 -33.19 5.06 14.86
C LEU A 183 -34.61 5.60 14.69
N GLU A 184 -34.91 6.73 15.32
CA GLU A 184 -36.21 7.44 15.16
C GLU A 184 -36.29 8.14 13.79
N ASP A 185 -35.26 8.90 13.44
CA ASP A 185 -34.98 9.40 12.10
C ASP A 185 -33.83 8.56 11.50
N PRO A 186 -34.09 7.61 10.58
CA PRO A 186 -33.05 6.79 9.98
C PRO A 186 -31.97 7.62 9.27
N TYR A 187 -32.29 8.81 8.80
CA TYR A 187 -31.36 9.65 8.05
C TYR A 187 -30.40 10.41 8.98
N LEU A 188 -30.61 10.31 10.30
CA LEU A 188 -29.75 10.91 11.32
C LEU A 188 -29.56 12.41 11.05
N SER A 189 -30.63 13.11 10.66
CA SER A 189 -30.57 14.49 10.13
C SER A 189 -30.07 15.53 11.12
N GLU A 190 -30.14 15.20 12.41
CA GLU A 190 -29.63 16.02 13.50
C GLU A 190 -28.11 16.06 13.57
N TYR A 191 -27.42 15.06 13.00
CA TYR A 191 -25.97 14.94 13.03
C TYR A 191 -25.30 15.50 11.78
N SER A 192 -24.11 16.02 11.98
CA SER A 192 -23.23 16.59 10.98
C SER A 192 -21.77 16.47 11.39
N LEU A 193 -20.84 16.76 10.47
CA LEU A 193 -19.40 16.70 10.77
C LEU A 193 -19.01 17.59 11.96
N SER A 194 -19.64 18.77 12.12
CA SER A 194 -19.34 19.69 13.24
C SER A 194 -19.75 19.16 14.62
N ASP A 195 -20.60 18.13 14.66
CA ASP A 195 -20.95 17.44 15.91
C ASP A 195 -19.85 16.44 16.32
N PHE A 196 -18.88 16.17 15.44
CA PHE A 196 -17.77 15.24 15.66
C PHE A 196 -16.41 15.91 15.39
N PRO A 197 -15.91 16.79 16.28
CA PRO A 197 -14.65 17.52 16.08
C PRO A 197 -13.43 16.63 15.80
N ARG A 198 -13.42 15.41 16.36
CA ARG A 198 -12.38 14.40 16.10
C ARG A 198 -12.37 13.97 14.63
N LEU A 199 -13.55 13.73 14.05
CA LEU A 199 -13.67 13.33 12.65
C LEU A 199 -13.32 14.48 11.72
N GLU A 200 -13.70 15.71 12.07
CA GLU A 200 -13.30 16.92 11.34
C GLU A 200 -11.78 17.05 11.29
N ALA A 201 -11.10 16.98 12.44
CA ALA A 201 -9.64 17.03 12.49
C ALA A 201 -8.97 15.87 11.72
N PHE A 202 -9.56 14.68 11.72
CA PHE A 202 -9.04 13.56 10.94
C PHE A 202 -9.22 13.76 9.43
N LEU A 203 -10.34 14.35 9.01
CA LEU A 203 -10.61 14.68 7.61
C LEU A 203 -9.65 15.76 7.11
N ASP A 204 -9.42 16.81 7.90
CA ASP A 204 -8.43 17.85 7.57
C ASP A 204 -7.04 17.23 7.36
N ASP A 205 -6.60 16.38 8.30
CA ASP A 205 -5.35 15.64 8.19
C ASP A 205 -5.28 14.77 6.92
N HIS A 206 -6.38 14.12 6.54
CA HIS A 206 -6.45 13.28 5.33
C HIS A 206 -6.34 14.11 4.04
N LEU A 207 -6.91 15.32 4.02
CA LEU A 207 -6.93 16.19 2.85
C LEU A 207 -5.63 16.99 2.68
N GLU A 208 -4.93 17.30 3.77
CA GLU A 208 -3.74 18.15 3.77
C GLU A 208 -2.42 17.39 3.71
N LYS A 209 -2.36 16.17 4.26
CA LYS A 209 -1.09 15.43 4.38
C LYS A 209 -0.87 14.50 3.19
N LYS A 210 0.38 14.49 2.69
CA LYS A 210 0.82 13.53 1.69
C LYS A 210 1.10 12.18 2.37
N PRO A 211 0.75 11.04 1.75
CA PRO A 211 1.17 9.74 2.22
C PRO A 211 2.71 9.63 2.28
N GLU A 212 3.25 9.04 3.35
CA GLU A 212 4.71 8.85 3.49
C GLU A 212 5.13 7.40 3.22
N VAL A 213 6.22 7.21 2.47
CA VAL A 213 6.84 5.89 2.26
C VAL A 213 7.38 5.35 3.59
N CYS A 214 6.98 4.14 3.96
CA CYS A 214 7.41 3.50 5.20
C CYS A 214 8.36 2.32 4.93
N SER A 215 9.53 2.32 5.58
CA SER A 215 10.52 1.25 5.52
C SER A 215 10.38 0.16 6.59
N GLU A 216 9.38 0.23 7.49
CA GLU A 216 9.23 -0.73 8.60
C GLU A 216 9.09 -2.18 8.09
N ARG A 217 8.02 -2.48 7.34
CA ARG A 217 7.77 -3.80 6.77
C ARG A 217 8.98 -4.35 6.02
N PRO A 218 9.50 -3.67 4.97
CA PRO A 218 10.60 -4.24 4.18
C PRO A 218 11.86 -4.45 5.03
N LEU A 219 12.14 -3.59 6.00
CA LEU A 219 13.31 -3.73 6.86
C LEU A 219 13.19 -4.96 7.77
N LEU A 220 12.07 -5.12 8.48
CA LEU A 220 11.84 -6.22 9.40
C LEU A 220 11.95 -7.59 8.71
N ILE A 221 11.29 -7.75 7.55
CA ILE A 221 11.37 -9.02 6.82
C ILE A 221 12.79 -9.28 6.28
N THR A 222 13.50 -8.23 5.84
CA THR A 222 14.88 -8.38 5.33
C THR A 222 15.83 -8.79 6.44
N GLN A 223 15.70 -8.20 7.64
CA GLN A 223 16.51 -8.56 8.80
C GLN A 223 16.28 -10.03 9.18
N TRP A 224 15.02 -10.45 9.22
CA TRP A 224 14.67 -11.84 9.52
C TRP A 224 15.31 -12.82 8.52
N PHE A 225 15.18 -12.55 7.21
CA PHE A 225 15.78 -13.42 6.19
C PHE A 225 17.31 -13.42 6.18
N ARG A 226 17.96 -12.33 6.61
CA ARG A 226 19.42 -12.31 6.77
C ARG A 226 19.88 -13.22 7.90
N GLU A 227 19.15 -13.22 9.01
CA GLU A 227 19.47 -14.04 10.17
C GLU A 227 19.13 -15.52 9.94
N HIS A 228 17.99 -15.80 9.31
CA HIS A 228 17.44 -17.15 9.22
C HIS A 228 17.69 -17.82 7.86
N GLY A 229 18.15 -17.08 6.85
CA GLY A 229 18.33 -17.54 5.47
C GLY A 229 17.06 -17.39 4.62
N PHE A 230 17.23 -17.31 3.29
CA PHE A 230 16.12 -17.10 2.33
C PHE A 230 15.60 -18.40 1.72
N GLU A 231 16.34 -19.07 0.82
CA GLU A 231 15.91 -20.37 0.25
C GLU A 231 16.24 -21.55 1.15
N ASN A 232 17.38 -21.47 1.83
CA ASN A 232 17.78 -22.43 2.84
C ASN A 232 17.86 -21.73 4.19
N ASP A 233 17.63 -22.48 5.25
CA ASP A 233 17.83 -22.02 6.62
C ASP A 233 19.33 -21.86 6.96
N HIS A 234 19.62 -21.36 8.15
CA HIS A 234 20.99 -21.17 8.65
C HIS A 234 21.80 -22.48 8.78
N THR A 235 21.14 -23.64 8.77
CA THR A 235 21.79 -24.97 8.78
C THR A 235 22.03 -25.53 7.37
N GLY A 236 21.53 -24.82 6.33
CA GLY A 236 21.63 -25.22 4.93
C GLY A 236 20.47 -26.11 4.45
N GLN A 237 19.44 -26.33 5.27
CA GLN A 237 18.26 -27.09 4.86
C GLN A 237 17.29 -26.21 4.07
N PRO A 238 16.68 -26.71 2.98
CA PRO A 238 15.72 -25.92 2.20
C PRO A 238 14.48 -25.58 3.03
N TRP A 239 14.03 -24.35 2.93
CA TRP A 239 12.75 -23.94 3.49
C TRP A 239 11.59 -24.51 2.67
N ASP A 240 10.53 -24.95 3.35
CA ASP A 240 9.21 -24.95 2.73
C ASP A 240 8.74 -23.48 2.54
N PRO A 241 8.35 -23.05 1.32
CA PRO A 241 7.98 -21.66 1.08
C PRO A 241 6.77 -21.17 1.89
N VAL A 242 5.79 -22.04 2.16
CA VAL A 242 4.58 -21.68 2.93
C VAL A 242 4.91 -21.57 4.40
N ALA A 243 5.65 -22.54 4.96
CA ALA A 243 6.14 -22.46 6.34
C ALA A 243 7.00 -21.20 6.56
N ARG A 244 7.89 -20.90 5.61
CA ARG A 244 8.76 -19.71 5.66
C ARG A 244 7.94 -18.41 5.71
N GLN A 245 6.85 -18.33 4.93
CA GLN A 245 5.96 -17.15 4.94
C GLN A 245 5.22 -17.00 6.27
N GLY A 246 4.73 -18.10 6.87
CA GLY A 246 4.15 -18.07 8.23
C GLY A 246 5.11 -17.48 9.27
N LYS A 247 6.37 -17.93 9.26
CA LYS A 247 7.40 -17.50 10.22
C LYS A 247 7.75 -16.04 10.07
N VAL A 248 8.01 -15.58 8.84
CA VAL A 248 8.39 -14.19 8.59
C VAL A 248 7.23 -13.24 8.86
N PHE A 249 5.99 -13.62 8.56
CA PHE A 249 4.82 -12.80 8.87
C PHE A 249 4.58 -12.71 10.37
N LYS A 250 4.71 -13.83 11.10
CA LYS A 250 4.67 -13.84 12.57
C LYS A 250 5.72 -12.89 13.15
N HIS A 251 6.96 -12.96 12.67
CA HIS A 251 8.03 -12.05 13.09
C HIS A 251 7.66 -10.58 12.80
N LEU A 252 7.24 -10.27 11.57
CA LEU A 252 6.81 -8.94 11.15
C LEU A 252 5.76 -8.36 12.11
N MET A 253 4.66 -9.07 12.33
CA MET A 253 3.59 -8.59 13.21
C MET A 253 4.01 -8.52 14.68
N SER A 254 4.90 -9.42 15.13
CA SER A 254 5.44 -9.39 16.48
C SER A 254 6.49 -8.28 16.70
N GLN A 255 7.01 -7.65 15.65
CA GLN A 255 7.99 -6.55 15.75
C GLN A 255 7.44 -5.21 15.26
N LYS A 256 6.24 -5.22 14.68
CA LYS A 256 5.56 -4.02 14.21
C LYS A 256 5.36 -3.01 15.34
N THR A 257 5.62 -1.75 15.04
CA THR A 257 5.44 -0.62 15.96
C THR A 257 3.96 -0.48 16.34
N PRO A 258 3.60 -0.53 17.64
CA PRO A 258 2.25 -0.26 18.09
C PRO A 258 2.02 1.26 18.11
N VAL A 259 1.27 1.78 17.13
CA VAL A 259 0.93 3.20 17.05
C VAL A 259 -0.52 3.40 17.47
N VAL A 260 -0.77 4.36 18.35
CA VAL A 260 -2.11 4.89 18.63
C VAL A 260 -2.06 6.38 18.33
N ARG A 261 -2.70 6.84 17.24
CA ARG A 261 -2.66 8.28 16.91
C ARG A 261 -3.37 9.06 17.99
N HIS A 262 -2.92 10.29 18.22
CA HIS A 262 -3.60 11.20 19.12
C HIS A 262 -5.09 11.33 18.76
N ALA A 263 -5.94 11.31 19.79
CA ALA A 263 -7.40 11.28 19.68
C ALA A 263 -8.01 10.07 18.93
N ASP A 264 -7.27 9.02 18.55
CA ASP A 264 -7.93 7.84 17.96
C ASP A 264 -8.72 7.04 18.99
N LEU A 265 -9.85 6.50 18.53
CA LEU A 265 -10.66 5.52 19.27
C LEU A 265 -10.36 4.07 18.86
N LEU A 266 -9.72 3.90 17.70
CA LEU A 266 -9.29 2.62 17.15
C LEU A 266 -7.76 2.59 17.08
N PRO A 267 -7.09 1.63 17.74
CA PRO A 267 -5.64 1.56 17.81
C PRO A 267 -5.03 0.90 16.58
N GLY A 268 -3.75 1.18 16.33
CA GLY A 268 -2.98 0.54 15.27
C GLY A 268 -3.07 1.29 13.94
N THR A 269 -1.97 1.24 13.20
CA THR A 269 -1.83 1.83 11.87
C THR A 269 -1.08 0.87 10.95
N THR A 270 -1.39 0.94 9.67
CA THR A 270 -0.75 0.13 8.63
C THR A 270 0.75 0.39 8.54
N THR A 271 1.18 1.65 8.75
CA THR A 271 2.58 2.08 8.75
C THR A 271 2.95 2.78 10.06
N THR A 272 4.23 3.12 10.25
CA THR A 272 4.68 3.94 11.38
C THR A 272 4.20 5.39 11.31
N GLN A 273 3.68 5.86 10.16
CA GLN A 273 3.08 7.19 10.09
C GLN A 273 1.64 7.17 10.62
N PRO A 274 1.30 7.98 11.66
CA PRO A 274 -0.02 7.90 12.28
C PRO A 274 -1.19 8.33 11.39
N THR A 275 -0.96 9.27 10.45
CA THR A 275 -2.02 9.79 9.57
C THR A 275 -2.21 8.90 8.34
N THR A 276 -1.26 8.93 7.40
CA THR A 276 -1.33 8.16 6.16
C THR A 276 0.06 7.77 5.70
N GLY A 277 0.27 6.50 5.37
CA GLY A 277 1.54 6.00 4.87
C GLY A 277 1.41 4.99 3.74
N SER A 278 2.55 4.60 3.19
CA SER A 278 2.65 3.71 2.06
C SER A 278 3.64 2.58 2.37
N VAL A 279 3.13 1.36 2.43
CA VAL A 279 3.93 0.15 2.66
C VAL A 279 4.74 -0.18 1.40
N VAL A 280 6.01 -0.56 1.60
CA VAL A 280 6.87 -1.09 0.54
C VAL A 280 6.85 -2.62 0.59
N PHE A 281 6.52 -3.27 -0.53
CA PHE A 281 6.52 -4.73 -0.69
C PHE A 281 7.71 -5.16 -1.57
N PRO A 282 8.92 -5.33 -1.01
CA PRO A 282 10.13 -5.56 -1.80
C PRO A 282 10.17 -6.96 -2.44
N ASP A 283 9.39 -7.89 -1.90
CA ASP A 283 9.02 -9.21 -2.42
C ASP A 283 8.10 -9.15 -3.66
N ALA A 284 7.41 -8.04 -3.85
CA ALA A 284 6.56 -7.76 -5.01
C ALA A 284 7.11 -6.56 -5.81
N GLN A 285 6.30 -5.53 -6.05
CA GLN A 285 6.66 -4.38 -6.87
C GLN A 285 7.50 -3.30 -6.17
N GLY A 286 7.78 -3.43 -4.88
CA GLY A 286 8.39 -2.35 -4.08
C GLY A 286 9.75 -1.88 -4.56
N THR A 287 10.56 -2.75 -5.20
CA THR A 287 11.87 -2.37 -5.78
C THR A 287 11.74 -1.44 -6.98
N MET A 288 10.54 -1.27 -7.53
CA MET A 288 10.29 -0.43 -8.71
C MET A 288 10.45 1.06 -8.45
N ILE A 289 10.32 1.51 -7.19
CA ILE A 289 10.53 2.92 -6.82
C ILE A 289 11.99 3.28 -6.56
N TRP A 290 12.93 2.34 -6.76
CA TRP A 290 14.35 2.57 -6.46
C TRP A 290 14.91 3.78 -7.23
N GLY A 291 14.53 3.92 -8.50
CA GLY A 291 14.93 5.05 -9.36
C GLY A 291 14.44 6.41 -8.86
N GLU A 292 13.50 6.43 -7.92
CA GLU A 292 12.73 7.61 -7.53
C GLU A 292 12.95 7.99 -6.06
N LEU A 293 13.84 7.31 -5.33
CA LEU A 293 14.03 7.53 -3.88
C LEU A 293 14.38 8.98 -3.49
N ASP A 294 14.96 9.77 -4.40
CA ASP A 294 15.32 11.19 -4.19
C ASP A 294 14.34 12.19 -4.86
N SER A 295 13.27 11.68 -5.47
CA SER A 295 12.33 12.48 -6.27
C SER A 295 10.86 12.07 -6.16
N ILE A 296 10.52 11.04 -5.38
CA ILE A 296 9.15 10.55 -5.22
C ILE A 296 8.21 11.61 -4.61
N ASP A 297 8.77 12.52 -3.82
CA ASP A 297 8.12 13.70 -3.23
C ASP A 297 7.80 14.79 -4.25
N LYS A 298 8.40 14.71 -5.45
CA LYS A 298 8.32 15.70 -6.53
C LYS A 298 7.59 15.19 -7.76
N ARG A 299 6.97 14.00 -7.68
CA ARG A 299 6.11 13.50 -8.76
C ARG A 299 5.02 14.51 -9.09
N LEU A 300 4.70 14.61 -10.38
CA LEU A 300 3.58 15.44 -10.85
C LEU A 300 2.23 14.83 -10.48
N LEU A 301 2.17 13.49 -10.42
CA LEU A 301 1.00 12.71 -10.07
C LEU A 301 1.29 11.88 -8.83
N ILE A 302 0.46 12.06 -7.80
CA ILE A 302 0.50 11.29 -6.53
C ILE A 302 1.93 11.25 -5.94
N PRO A 303 2.46 12.40 -5.47
CA PRO A 303 3.72 12.42 -4.74
C PRO A 303 3.57 11.75 -3.37
N PHE A 304 4.65 11.14 -2.89
CA PHE A 304 4.74 10.60 -1.54
C PHE A 304 5.85 11.32 -0.78
N ASP A 305 5.62 11.61 0.49
CA ASP A 305 6.72 12.03 1.36
C ASP A 305 7.67 10.85 1.60
N ILE A 306 8.96 11.15 1.74
CA ILE A 306 9.97 10.16 2.09
C ILE A 306 11.07 10.84 2.91
N THR A 307 11.42 10.24 4.05
CA THR A 307 12.56 10.72 4.81
C THR A 307 13.87 10.24 4.19
N ARG A 308 14.95 11.00 4.41
CA ARG A 308 16.29 10.58 3.98
C ARG A 308 16.71 9.24 4.59
N GLU A 309 16.32 8.99 5.83
CA GLU A 309 16.60 7.74 6.53
C GLU A 309 15.88 6.55 5.87
N THR A 310 14.60 6.72 5.53
CA THR A 310 13.83 5.72 4.77
C THR A 310 14.48 5.45 3.41
N ALA A 311 14.82 6.49 2.64
CA ALA A 311 15.47 6.34 1.34
C ALA A 311 16.82 5.59 1.45
N GLN A 312 17.63 5.93 2.46
CA GLN A 312 18.91 5.25 2.72
C GLN A 312 18.72 3.79 3.15
N THR A 313 17.74 3.53 4.02
CA THR A 313 17.38 2.16 4.45
C THR A 313 16.95 1.32 3.27
N LEU A 314 16.07 1.84 2.41
CA LEU A 314 15.62 1.14 1.22
C LEU A 314 16.78 0.85 0.26
N HIS A 315 17.64 1.84 -0.03
CA HIS A 315 18.75 1.68 -0.96
C HIS A 315 19.87 0.77 -0.44
N HIS A 316 20.32 0.94 0.80
CA HIS A 316 21.48 0.21 1.32
C HIS A 316 21.11 -1.14 1.92
N ASP A 317 19.97 -1.23 2.60
CA ASP A 317 19.64 -2.39 3.43
C ASP A 317 18.57 -3.28 2.79
N VAL A 318 17.60 -2.75 2.07
CA VAL A 318 16.46 -3.54 1.58
C VAL A 318 16.65 -3.95 0.12
N PHE A 319 16.60 -3.00 -0.81
CA PHE A 319 16.48 -3.31 -2.24
C PHE A 319 17.63 -4.16 -2.82
N PRO A 320 18.90 -4.04 -2.38
CA PRO A 320 19.96 -4.94 -2.83
C PRO A 320 19.65 -6.40 -2.51
N PHE A 321 19.14 -6.68 -1.31
CA PHE A 321 18.75 -8.03 -0.90
C PHE A 321 17.61 -8.57 -1.78
N TRP A 322 16.64 -7.72 -2.12
CA TRP A 322 15.44 -8.10 -2.87
C TRP A 322 15.57 -8.03 -4.39
N SER A 323 16.69 -7.53 -4.92
CA SER A 323 16.94 -7.36 -6.36
C SER A 323 16.73 -8.64 -7.18
N LYS A 324 16.97 -9.82 -6.60
CA LYS A 324 16.74 -11.14 -7.22
C LYS A 324 15.75 -12.02 -6.44
N ARG A 325 15.02 -11.47 -5.46
CA ARG A 325 14.17 -12.23 -4.52
C ARG A 325 12.69 -11.82 -4.54
N ASN A 326 12.24 -11.26 -5.66
CA ASN A 326 10.84 -10.82 -5.84
C ASN A 326 10.11 -11.69 -6.87
N PHE A 327 8.78 -11.58 -6.94
CA PHE A 327 7.95 -12.41 -7.82
C PHE A 327 8.37 -12.38 -9.30
N ARG A 328 8.71 -11.19 -9.81
CA ARG A 328 9.08 -11.00 -11.22
C ARG A 328 10.41 -11.70 -11.53
N GLU A 329 11.40 -11.54 -10.65
CA GLU A 329 12.72 -12.12 -10.86
C GLU A 329 12.76 -13.61 -10.54
N TRP A 330 11.96 -14.07 -9.58
CA TRP A 330 11.77 -15.50 -9.36
C TRP A 330 11.17 -16.18 -10.60
N ALA A 331 10.13 -15.57 -11.20
CA ALA A 331 9.51 -16.10 -12.42
C ALA A 331 10.51 -16.14 -13.59
N ARG A 332 11.28 -15.06 -13.79
CA ARG A 332 12.32 -15.01 -14.83
C ARG A 332 13.41 -16.06 -14.61
N SER A 333 13.95 -16.15 -13.39
CA SER A 333 15.01 -17.10 -13.05
C SER A 333 14.56 -18.55 -13.24
N LYS A 334 13.35 -18.88 -12.79
CA LYS A 334 12.82 -20.24 -12.84
C LYS A 334 12.38 -20.68 -14.24
N TYR A 335 11.88 -19.74 -15.05
CA TYR A 335 11.18 -20.08 -16.27
C TYR A 335 11.72 -19.43 -17.55
N GLY A 336 12.76 -18.60 -17.43
CA GLY A 336 13.28 -17.78 -18.52
C GLY A 336 12.34 -16.63 -18.92
N ASP A 337 12.68 -15.94 -19.99
CA ASP A 337 11.91 -14.82 -20.55
C ASP A 337 10.65 -15.31 -21.26
N ARG A 338 9.61 -15.61 -20.49
CA ARG A 338 8.33 -16.05 -21.03
C ARG A 338 7.63 -14.93 -21.80
N PRO A 339 6.98 -15.23 -22.94
CA PRO A 339 6.18 -14.24 -23.68
C PRO A 339 5.16 -13.50 -22.82
N SER A 340 4.52 -14.17 -21.86
CA SER A 340 3.55 -13.54 -20.95
C SER A 340 4.16 -12.45 -20.06
N GLN A 341 5.37 -12.68 -19.53
CA GLN A 341 6.08 -11.70 -18.73
C GLN A 341 6.59 -10.55 -19.62
N ASN A 342 7.15 -10.87 -20.79
CA ASN A 342 7.61 -9.87 -21.76
C ASN A 342 6.47 -8.95 -22.24
N LEU A 343 5.25 -9.48 -22.42
CA LEU A 343 4.08 -8.66 -22.75
C LEU A 343 3.75 -7.64 -21.66
N GLY A 344 3.89 -8.02 -20.39
CA GLY A 344 3.71 -7.10 -19.26
C GLY A 344 4.82 -6.05 -19.16
N GLU A 345 6.07 -6.45 -19.36
CA GLU A 345 7.24 -5.56 -19.30
C GLU A 345 7.29 -4.56 -20.46
N ARG A 346 6.71 -4.92 -21.61
CA ARG A 346 6.52 -4.01 -22.75
C ARG A 346 5.27 -3.14 -22.65
N GLY A 347 4.46 -3.35 -21.61
CA GLY A 347 3.19 -2.65 -21.43
C GLY A 347 2.13 -2.99 -22.50
N VAL A 348 2.25 -4.14 -23.20
CA VAL A 348 1.29 -4.59 -24.22
C VAL A 348 0.03 -5.18 -23.59
N ALA A 349 0.20 -6.03 -22.58
CA ALA A 349 -0.89 -6.53 -21.74
C ALA A 349 -0.70 -5.89 -20.37
N TYR A 350 -1.28 -4.70 -20.19
CA TYR A 350 -0.69 -3.73 -19.28
C TYR A 350 -0.80 -4.08 -17.79
N PHE A 351 -1.72 -4.93 -17.32
CA PHE A 351 -1.89 -5.08 -15.86
C PHE A 351 -2.24 -6.50 -15.39
N VAL A 352 -1.21 -7.23 -14.93
CA VAL A 352 -1.37 -8.45 -14.14
C VAL A 352 -1.23 -8.07 -12.66
N TRP A 353 -2.35 -7.76 -11.99
CA TRP A 353 -2.36 -7.39 -10.55
C TRP A 353 -1.66 -8.40 -9.64
N LYS A 354 -1.54 -9.65 -10.08
CA LYS A 354 -0.79 -10.69 -9.36
C LYS A 354 0.73 -10.42 -9.27
N LEU A 355 1.27 -9.49 -10.05
CA LEU A 355 2.64 -8.98 -9.89
C LEU A 355 2.76 -7.93 -8.77
N VAL A 356 1.64 -7.34 -8.35
CA VAL A 356 1.55 -6.35 -7.27
C VAL A 356 1.23 -7.01 -5.95
N GLY A 357 0.20 -7.86 -5.93
CA GLY A 357 -0.29 -8.52 -4.73
C GLY A 357 -1.28 -9.63 -5.04
N ILE A 358 -1.49 -10.50 -4.05
CA ILE A 358 -2.50 -11.56 -4.08
C ILE A 358 -3.67 -11.10 -3.20
N SER A 359 -4.50 -10.22 -3.76
CA SER A 359 -5.71 -9.68 -3.11
C SER A 359 -6.96 -10.04 -3.93
N HIS A 360 -8.02 -9.19 -3.93
CA HIS A 360 -9.34 -9.43 -4.54
C HIS A 360 -10.18 -10.46 -3.78
N THR A 361 -10.36 -10.23 -2.48
CA THR A 361 -11.11 -11.12 -1.59
C THR A 361 -11.82 -10.35 -0.47
N ILE A 362 -12.80 -10.99 0.15
CA ILE A 362 -13.43 -10.54 1.39
C ILE A 362 -12.96 -11.50 2.49
N PRO A 363 -12.14 -11.06 3.46
CA PRO A 363 -11.75 -11.88 4.60
C PRO A 363 -12.95 -12.34 5.43
N ASP A 364 -12.85 -13.50 6.08
CA ASP A 364 -13.90 -14.01 6.95
C ASP A 364 -13.93 -13.29 8.32
N PHE A 365 -14.38 -12.03 8.31
CA PHE A 365 -14.58 -11.26 9.53
C PHE A 365 -15.65 -11.89 10.43
N ARG A 366 -16.59 -12.66 9.89
CA ARG A 366 -17.56 -13.39 10.71
C ARG A 366 -16.89 -14.43 11.58
N GLY A 367 -16.02 -15.27 11.00
CA GLY A 367 -15.17 -16.21 11.73
C GLY A 367 -14.33 -15.51 12.80
N LEU A 368 -13.64 -14.43 12.44
CA LEU A 368 -12.84 -13.63 13.38
C LEU A 368 -13.66 -13.11 14.56
N LEU A 369 -14.79 -12.45 14.31
CA LEU A 369 -15.58 -11.81 15.37
C LEU A 369 -16.28 -12.82 16.30
N SER A 370 -16.69 -13.96 15.76
CA SER A 370 -17.44 -14.99 16.51
C SER A 370 -16.56 -15.96 17.28
N LYS A 371 -15.36 -16.26 16.78
CA LYS A 371 -14.44 -17.25 17.39
C LYS A 371 -13.20 -16.60 18.02
N GLY A 372 -12.81 -15.41 17.58
CA GLY A 372 -11.48 -14.87 17.81
C GLY A 372 -10.39 -15.70 17.14
N THR A 373 -9.17 -15.18 17.05
CA THR A 373 -8.03 -15.95 16.53
C THR A 373 -7.75 -17.20 17.36
N ARG A 374 -8.06 -17.21 18.66
CA ARG A 374 -7.93 -18.40 19.52
C ARG A 374 -8.83 -19.53 19.04
N GLY A 375 -10.08 -19.25 18.72
CA GLY A 375 -11.00 -20.26 18.20
C GLY A 375 -10.58 -20.74 16.81
N LEU A 376 -10.13 -19.84 15.93
CA LEU A 376 -9.59 -20.22 14.62
C LEU A 376 -8.33 -21.10 14.74
N ILE A 377 -7.41 -20.78 15.66
CA ILE A 377 -6.24 -21.63 15.96
C ILE A 377 -6.69 -23.00 16.49
N SER A 378 -7.71 -23.05 17.35
CA SER A 378 -8.24 -24.33 17.85
C SER A 378 -8.77 -25.20 16.71
N ASP A 379 -9.56 -24.64 15.79
CA ASP A 379 -10.08 -25.36 14.63
C ASP A 379 -8.94 -25.93 13.77
N LEU A 380 -7.86 -25.17 13.59
CA LEU A 380 -6.67 -25.60 12.84
C LEU A 380 -5.88 -26.70 13.56
N VAL A 381 -5.75 -26.62 14.88
CA VAL A 381 -5.09 -27.67 15.68
C VAL A 381 -5.91 -28.96 15.65
N ASP A 382 -7.24 -28.87 15.82
CA ASP A 382 -8.13 -30.03 15.72
C ASP A 382 -8.01 -30.69 14.33
N THR A 383 -7.86 -29.89 13.26
CA THR A 383 -7.63 -30.37 11.90
C THR A 383 -6.26 -31.06 11.74
N LEU A 384 -5.21 -30.53 12.38
CA LEU A 384 -3.86 -31.09 12.35
C LEU A 384 -3.71 -32.41 13.12
N ASP A 385 -4.54 -32.60 14.15
CA ASP A 385 -4.60 -33.78 15.00
C ASP A 385 -5.52 -34.88 14.42
N ASP A 386 -6.32 -34.60 13.39
CA ASP A 386 -7.15 -35.58 12.70
C ASP A 386 -6.27 -36.63 11.98
N PRO A 387 -6.35 -37.94 12.35
CA PRO A 387 -5.61 -39.00 11.67
C PRO A 387 -5.95 -39.17 10.18
N ALA A 388 -7.07 -38.61 9.72
CA ALA A 388 -7.45 -38.59 8.31
C ALA A 388 -6.61 -37.61 7.48
N LEU A 389 -5.97 -36.60 8.09
CA LEU A 389 -5.10 -35.66 7.42
C LEU A 389 -3.74 -36.31 7.10
N LYS A 390 -3.61 -36.82 5.87
CA LYS A 390 -2.40 -37.48 5.38
C LYS A 390 -1.51 -36.60 4.50
N ASP A 391 -2.03 -35.45 4.08
CA ASP A 391 -1.38 -34.55 3.13
C ASP A 391 -0.43 -33.59 3.85
N GLU A 392 0.87 -33.72 3.59
CA GLU A 392 1.89 -32.90 4.27
C GLU A 392 1.82 -31.42 3.85
N GLU A 393 1.44 -31.12 2.61
CA GLU A 393 1.29 -29.74 2.12
C GLU A 393 0.21 -28.98 2.91
N SER A 394 -0.93 -29.63 3.15
CA SER A 394 -2.00 -29.11 4.00
C SER A 394 -1.52 -28.92 5.44
N ARG A 395 -0.76 -29.88 5.99
CA ARG A 395 -0.21 -29.75 7.36
C ARG A 395 0.69 -28.52 7.50
N VAL A 396 1.60 -28.33 6.55
CA VAL A 396 2.48 -27.15 6.52
C VAL A 396 1.66 -25.86 6.39
N THR A 397 0.65 -25.86 5.53
CA THR A 397 -0.24 -24.71 5.34
C THR A 397 -0.98 -24.33 6.63
N TYR A 398 -1.58 -25.29 7.33
CA TYR A 398 -2.27 -25.03 8.59
C TYR A 398 -1.31 -24.55 9.68
N GLN A 399 -0.09 -25.11 9.74
CA GLN A 399 0.91 -24.65 10.69
C GLN A 399 1.34 -23.20 10.42
N ALA A 400 1.51 -22.82 9.15
CA ALA A 400 1.81 -21.44 8.76
C ALA A 400 0.65 -20.48 9.11
N GLN A 401 -0.60 -20.89 8.90
CA GLN A 401 -1.78 -20.11 9.30
C GLN A 401 -1.83 -19.88 10.82
N ILE A 402 -1.50 -20.90 11.62
CA ILE A 402 -1.39 -20.75 13.08
C ILE A 402 -0.31 -19.72 13.44
N GLU A 403 0.85 -19.76 12.79
CA GLU A 403 1.90 -18.76 13.01
C GLU A 403 1.43 -17.34 12.66
N CYS A 404 0.70 -17.17 11.56
CA CYS A 404 0.14 -15.87 11.19
C CYS A 404 -0.82 -15.34 12.26
N LEU A 405 -1.78 -16.15 12.71
CA LEU A 405 -2.75 -15.78 13.74
C LEU A 405 -2.06 -15.45 15.08
N GLN A 406 -0.97 -16.15 15.42
CA GLN A 406 -0.15 -15.83 16.59
C GLN A 406 0.55 -14.47 16.44
N GLY A 407 1.02 -14.12 15.24
CA GLY A 407 1.57 -12.81 14.95
C GLY A 407 0.55 -11.68 15.15
N VAL A 408 -0.70 -11.88 14.70
CA VAL A 408 -1.79 -10.93 14.92
C VAL A 408 -2.06 -10.71 16.41
N ASN A 409 -2.05 -11.79 17.20
CA ASN A 409 -2.22 -11.70 18.66
C ASN A 409 -1.08 -10.96 19.33
N ALA A 410 0.17 -11.16 18.89
CA ALA A 410 1.33 -10.44 19.41
C ALA A 410 1.19 -8.93 19.15
N TYR A 411 0.77 -8.53 17.95
CA TYR A 411 0.54 -7.13 17.63
C TYR A 411 -0.56 -6.49 18.50
N ALA A 412 -1.69 -7.18 18.70
CA ALA A 412 -2.76 -6.71 19.58
C ALA A 412 -2.29 -6.54 21.03
N ALA A 413 -1.49 -7.48 21.54
CA ALA A 413 -0.89 -7.37 22.87
C ALA A 413 0.06 -6.16 22.99
N HIS A 414 0.83 -5.86 21.94
CA HIS A 414 1.69 -4.68 21.89
C HIS A 414 0.88 -3.38 21.88
N LEU A 415 -0.21 -3.32 21.12
CA LEU A 415 -1.14 -2.18 21.13
C LEU A 415 -1.76 -1.98 22.52
N ALA A 416 -2.18 -3.06 23.19
CA ALA A 416 -2.72 -2.99 24.55
C ALA A 416 -1.70 -2.42 25.54
N ALA A 417 -0.46 -2.91 25.50
CA ALA A 417 0.61 -2.44 26.36
C ALA A 417 0.99 -0.97 26.07
N HIS A 418 1.03 -0.58 24.80
CA HIS A 418 1.33 0.79 24.38
C HIS A 418 0.25 1.77 24.87
N ALA A 419 -1.03 1.47 24.62
CA ALA A 419 -2.14 2.30 25.06
C ALA A 419 -2.21 2.42 26.59
N ALA A 420 -1.94 1.34 27.33
CA ALA A 420 -1.87 1.37 28.80
C ALA A 420 -0.73 2.27 29.31
N ASN A 421 0.42 2.24 28.63
CA ASN A 421 1.53 3.12 28.96
C ASN A 421 1.20 4.59 28.67
N GLU A 422 0.62 4.89 27.51
CA GLU A 422 0.16 6.25 27.18
C GLU A 422 -0.89 6.76 28.17
N ALA A 423 -1.88 5.92 28.53
CA ALA A 423 -2.89 6.26 29.54
C ALA A 423 -2.28 6.64 30.90
N SER A 424 -1.18 6.00 31.30
CA SER A 424 -0.50 6.31 32.57
C SER A 424 0.18 7.68 32.59
N GLN A 425 0.43 8.26 31.41
CA GLN A 425 1.14 9.52 31.21
C GLN A 425 0.20 10.64 30.70
N GLU A 426 -1.03 10.32 30.35
CA GLU A 426 -2.00 11.26 29.78
C GLU A 426 -2.59 12.19 30.88
N PRO A 427 -2.37 13.52 30.77
CA PRO A 427 -2.95 14.48 31.70
C PRO A 427 -4.45 14.72 31.52
N ASP A 428 -4.99 14.59 30.30
CA ASP A 428 -6.41 14.82 30.05
C ASP A 428 -7.25 13.61 30.53
N PRO A 429 -8.16 13.78 31.51
CA PRO A 429 -8.95 12.67 32.04
C PRO A 429 -9.85 12.00 31.01
N GLU A 430 -10.36 12.73 30.01
CA GLU A 430 -11.20 12.14 28.96
C GLU A 430 -10.36 11.26 28.04
N ARG A 431 -9.26 11.80 27.49
CA ARG A 431 -8.33 11.02 26.66
C ARG A 431 -7.74 9.83 27.41
N LYS A 432 -7.45 9.97 28.71
CA LYS A 432 -6.96 8.88 29.54
C LYS A 432 -7.97 7.72 29.59
N GLN A 433 -9.25 8.01 29.80
CA GLN A 433 -10.29 6.97 29.79
C GLN A 433 -10.40 6.29 28.42
N GLU A 434 -10.27 7.05 27.33
CA GLU A 434 -10.23 6.47 25.97
C GLU A 434 -9.05 5.51 25.80
N LEU A 435 -7.85 5.89 26.26
CA LEU A 435 -6.64 5.05 26.17
C LEU A 435 -6.75 3.79 27.06
N GLU A 436 -7.31 3.91 28.26
CA GLU A 436 -7.59 2.77 29.13
C GLU A 436 -8.58 1.80 28.48
N GLU A 437 -9.61 2.32 27.80
CA GLU A 437 -10.57 1.51 27.05
C GLU A 437 -9.92 0.83 25.85
N ILE A 438 -9.07 1.55 25.09
CA ILE A 438 -8.29 0.96 23.99
C ILE A 438 -7.41 -0.19 24.50
N ALA A 439 -6.72 0.02 25.62
CA ALA A 439 -5.90 -1.02 26.24
C ALA A 439 -6.73 -2.24 26.64
N ARG A 440 -7.90 -2.02 27.25
CA ARG A 440 -8.84 -3.09 27.64
C ARG A 440 -9.37 -3.86 26.43
N VAL A 441 -9.72 -3.16 25.35
CA VAL A 441 -10.24 -3.75 24.11
C VAL A 441 -9.16 -4.60 23.43
N CYS A 442 -7.95 -4.06 23.21
CA CYS A 442 -6.83 -4.79 22.59
C CYS A 442 -6.34 -5.97 23.42
N ALA A 443 -6.48 -5.93 24.74
CA ALA A 443 -6.18 -7.08 25.59
C ALA A 443 -7.17 -8.26 25.39
N HIS A 444 -8.32 -8.00 24.76
CA HIS A 444 -9.36 -9.02 24.50
C HIS A 444 -9.42 -9.43 23.02
N VAL A 445 -9.58 -8.46 22.10
CA VAL A 445 -9.65 -8.71 20.65
C VAL A 445 -8.32 -8.46 19.95
N PRO A 446 -7.99 -9.21 18.88
CA PRO A 446 -8.82 -10.20 18.19
C PRO A 446 -8.68 -11.62 18.75
N GLN A 447 -7.97 -11.82 19.87
CA GLN A 447 -7.72 -13.14 20.42
C GLN A 447 -9.02 -13.88 20.80
N HIS A 448 -9.98 -13.15 21.36
CA HIS A 448 -11.27 -13.66 21.80
C HIS A 448 -12.42 -13.13 20.95
N PRO A 449 -13.61 -13.78 20.97
CA PRO A 449 -14.80 -13.26 20.33
C PRO A 449 -15.14 -11.83 20.80
N ALA A 450 -15.52 -10.96 19.86
CA ALA A 450 -15.95 -9.61 20.19
C ALA A 450 -17.26 -9.64 21.00
N ARG A 451 -17.43 -8.70 21.94
CA ARG A 451 -18.60 -8.63 22.83
C ARG A 451 -19.38 -7.32 22.71
N THR A 452 -18.74 -6.29 22.18
CA THR A 452 -19.28 -4.93 22.00
C THR A 452 -19.00 -4.45 20.58
N LEU A 453 -19.67 -3.39 20.15
CA LEU A 453 -19.43 -2.76 18.86
C LEU A 453 -17.99 -2.24 18.75
N HIS A 454 -17.45 -1.67 19.83
CA HIS A 454 -16.05 -1.22 19.89
C HIS A 454 -15.05 -2.36 19.73
N GLU A 455 -15.26 -3.48 20.43
CA GLU A 455 -14.45 -4.68 20.24
C GLU A 455 -14.55 -5.23 18.80
N ALA A 456 -15.72 -5.16 18.17
CA ALA A 456 -15.89 -5.64 16.80
C ALA A 456 -15.15 -4.78 15.77
N PHE A 457 -15.27 -3.45 15.86
CA PHE A 457 -14.51 -2.54 14.98
C PHE A 457 -13.00 -2.68 15.19
N THR A 458 -12.54 -2.75 16.44
CA THR A 458 -11.10 -2.92 16.73
C THR A 458 -10.57 -4.27 16.24
N ALA A 459 -11.33 -5.36 16.38
CA ALA A 459 -10.93 -6.67 15.86
C ALA A 459 -10.78 -6.67 14.33
N ILE A 460 -11.76 -6.10 13.62
CA ILE A 460 -11.70 -5.96 12.15
C ILE A 460 -10.49 -5.11 11.77
N TRP A 461 -10.28 -3.98 12.43
CA TRP A 461 -9.20 -3.06 12.10
C TRP A 461 -7.81 -3.67 12.35
N ILE A 462 -7.58 -4.36 13.47
CA ILE A 462 -6.31 -5.06 13.73
C ILE A 462 -6.05 -6.14 12.66
N ALA A 463 -7.08 -6.89 12.27
CA ALA A 463 -6.96 -7.86 11.18
C ALA A 463 -6.69 -7.17 9.83
N TRP A 464 -7.30 -6.00 9.58
CA TRP A 464 -7.07 -5.21 8.37
C TRP A 464 -5.61 -4.73 8.27
N VAL A 465 -5.04 -4.21 9.36
CA VAL A 465 -3.62 -3.86 9.46
C VAL A 465 -2.72 -5.07 9.19
N ALA A 466 -3.09 -6.24 9.73
CA ALA A 466 -2.35 -7.48 9.48
C ALA A 466 -2.39 -7.87 7.98
N LEU A 467 -3.55 -7.79 7.33
CA LEU A 467 -3.71 -8.07 5.91
C LEU A 467 -2.93 -7.09 5.02
N HIS A 468 -2.92 -5.81 5.36
CA HIS A 468 -2.08 -4.82 4.67
C HIS A 468 -0.58 -5.08 4.84
N ASN A 469 -0.16 -5.79 5.88
CA ASN A 469 1.25 -6.16 6.07
C ASN A 469 1.58 -7.51 5.41
N GLU A 470 0.59 -8.36 5.14
CA GLU A 470 0.74 -9.59 4.36
C GLU A 470 0.77 -9.30 2.84
N ASN A 471 -0.10 -8.39 2.38
CA ASN A 471 -0.39 -8.19 0.97
C ASN A 471 -0.48 -6.72 0.58
N ALA A 472 -0.09 -6.41 -0.67
CA ALA A 472 -0.31 -5.09 -1.24
C ALA A 472 -1.81 -4.90 -1.49
N ASP A 473 -2.45 -4.08 -0.67
CA ASP A 473 -3.88 -3.76 -0.62
C ASP A 473 -4.45 -3.40 -2.01
N THR A 474 -4.88 -4.43 -2.74
CA THR A 474 -5.33 -4.33 -4.13
C THR A 474 -6.65 -5.07 -4.29
N GLY A 475 -7.74 -4.39 -3.91
CA GLY A 475 -9.09 -4.97 -3.94
C GLY A 475 -9.40 -5.88 -2.75
N LEU A 476 -8.79 -5.64 -1.58
CA LEU A 476 -9.29 -6.21 -0.33
C LEU A 476 -10.58 -5.49 0.04
N SER A 477 -11.65 -6.23 0.34
CA SER A 477 -12.98 -5.65 0.60
C SER A 477 -13.50 -6.00 1.98
N LEU A 478 -14.18 -5.03 2.60
CA LEU A 478 -14.76 -5.14 3.95
C LEU A 478 -16.07 -5.95 3.94
N GLY A 479 -16.71 -6.07 2.78
CA GLY A 479 -17.94 -6.85 2.62
C GLY A 479 -19.14 -6.15 3.26
N ARG A 480 -20.01 -6.90 3.95
CA ARG A 480 -21.28 -6.40 4.51
C ARG A 480 -21.17 -6.10 6.00
N LEU A 481 -20.44 -5.04 6.35
CA LEU A 481 -20.24 -4.66 7.74
C LEU A 481 -21.51 -4.21 8.43
N ASP A 482 -22.49 -3.64 7.71
CA ASP A 482 -23.82 -3.32 8.23
C ASP A 482 -24.46 -4.54 8.91
N GLN A 483 -24.47 -5.68 8.21
CA GLN A 483 -25.04 -6.93 8.73
C GLN A 483 -24.18 -7.55 9.82
N LEU A 484 -22.86 -7.45 9.67
CA LEU A 484 -21.92 -8.08 10.58
C LEU A 484 -21.89 -7.37 11.95
N LEU A 485 -22.03 -6.04 11.94
CA LEU A 485 -21.93 -5.20 13.13
C LEU A 485 -23.28 -4.94 13.81
N GLN A 486 -24.40 -5.07 13.09
CA GLN A 486 -25.74 -4.88 13.66
C GLN A 486 -25.95 -5.63 14.99
N PRO A 487 -25.62 -6.94 15.14
CA PRO A 487 -25.86 -7.64 16.40
C PRO A 487 -25.10 -7.04 17.60
N TYR A 488 -23.91 -6.48 17.36
CA TYR A 488 -23.11 -5.83 18.41
C TYR A 488 -23.68 -4.47 18.80
N PHE A 489 -24.14 -3.70 17.82
CA PHE A 489 -24.84 -2.44 18.04
C PHE A 489 -26.11 -2.63 18.87
N GLU A 490 -26.95 -3.61 18.52
CA GLU A 490 -28.19 -3.92 19.25
C GLU A 490 -27.91 -4.42 20.67
N ALA A 491 -26.94 -5.33 20.82
CA ALA A 491 -26.58 -5.89 22.12
C ALA A 491 -26.10 -4.83 23.11
N ASP A 492 -25.38 -3.82 22.63
CA ASP A 492 -24.92 -2.70 23.46
C ASP A 492 -26.07 -1.74 23.80
N LEU A 493 -26.94 -1.41 22.84
CA LEU A 493 -28.12 -0.59 23.08
C LEU A 493 -29.10 -1.20 24.09
N LEU A 494 -29.28 -2.53 24.06
CA LEU A 494 -30.18 -3.23 24.99
C LEU A 494 -29.75 -3.12 26.45
N LYS A 495 -28.46 -2.90 26.71
CA LYS A 495 -27.93 -2.71 28.08
C LYS A 495 -28.25 -1.31 28.64
N LEU A 496 -28.70 -0.38 27.79
CA LEU A 496 -28.89 1.02 28.15
C LEU A 496 -30.32 1.30 28.65
N PRO A 497 -30.47 1.88 29.86
CA PRO A 497 -31.76 1.93 30.55
C PRO A 497 -32.66 3.09 30.11
N SER A 498 -32.10 4.14 29.47
CA SER A 498 -32.81 5.38 29.15
C SER A 498 -32.65 5.79 27.69
N ASN A 499 -33.62 6.56 27.18
CA ASN A 499 -33.55 7.10 25.82
C ASN A 499 -32.34 8.03 25.63
N SER A 500 -32.00 8.86 26.62
CA SER A 500 -30.82 9.72 26.54
C SER A 500 -29.52 8.92 26.46
N SER A 501 -29.37 7.85 27.25
CA SER A 501 -28.21 6.97 27.14
C SER A 501 -28.12 6.25 25.80
N ARG A 502 -29.26 5.89 25.20
CA ARG A 502 -29.30 5.27 23.86
C ARG A 502 -28.92 6.26 22.77
N GLN A 503 -29.40 7.50 22.86
CA GLN A 503 -29.03 8.56 21.92
C GLN A 503 -27.52 8.85 21.97
N ALA A 504 -26.95 9.02 23.17
CA ALA A 504 -25.52 9.20 23.35
C ALA A 504 -24.71 8.01 22.79
N TYR A 505 -25.24 6.79 22.89
CA TYR A 505 -24.61 5.62 22.29
C TYR A 505 -24.71 5.60 20.76
N ILE A 506 -25.83 6.05 20.16
CA ILE A 506 -25.96 6.20 18.71
C ILE A 506 -24.92 7.21 18.19
N GLU A 507 -24.78 8.36 18.85
CA GLU A 507 -23.74 9.35 18.55
C GLU A 507 -22.33 8.72 18.63
N ARG A 508 -22.05 7.97 19.70
CA ARG A 508 -20.78 7.24 19.85
C ARG A 508 -20.56 6.21 18.75
N ALA A 509 -21.60 5.51 18.31
CA ALA A 509 -21.54 4.52 17.22
C ALA A 509 -21.26 5.18 15.87
N ILE A 510 -21.84 6.36 15.60
CA ILE A 510 -21.54 7.18 14.43
C ILE A 510 -20.07 7.62 14.46
N GLU A 511 -19.59 8.15 15.60
CA GLU A 511 -18.20 8.58 15.75
C GLU A 511 -17.21 7.41 15.55
N LEU A 512 -17.54 6.23 16.10
CA LEU A 512 -16.72 5.03 15.97
C LEU A 512 -16.67 4.52 14.51
N ALA A 513 -17.80 4.51 13.82
CA ALA A 513 -17.86 4.17 12.39
C ALA A 513 -17.10 5.19 11.53
N GLY A 514 -17.17 6.49 11.89
CA GLY A 514 -16.36 7.55 11.28
C GLY A 514 -14.87 7.35 11.51
N CYS A 515 -14.45 7.03 12.74
CA CYS A 515 -13.06 6.70 13.04
C CYS A 515 -12.59 5.49 12.22
N PHE A 516 -13.43 4.48 12.06
CA PHE A 516 -13.13 3.31 11.23
C PHE A 516 -12.95 3.68 9.74
N PHE A 517 -13.81 4.55 9.19
CA PHE A 517 -13.66 5.06 7.83
C PHE A 517 -12.33 5.82 7.67
N MET A 518 -11.98 6.69 8.63
CA MET A 518 -10.71 7.40 8.60
C MET A 518 -9.51 6.44 8.71
N ARG A 519 -9.60 5.37 9.53
CA ARG A 519 -8.59 4.31 9.59
C ARG A 519 -8.40 3.62 8.23
N CYS A 520 -9.48 3.36 7.48
CA CYS A 520 -9.39 2.77 6.15
C CYS A 520 -8.62 3.65 5.13
N THR A 521 -8.37 4.92 5.45
CA THR A 521 -7.53 5.84 4.66
C THR A 521 -6.09 5.98 5.17
N ASP A 522 -5.68 5.21 6.17
CA ASP A 522 -4.33 5.28 6.75
C ASP A 522 -3.23 4.72 5.83
N HIS A 523 -3.63 4.06 4.74
CA HIS A 523 -2.75 3.44 3.78
C HIS A 523 -3.09 3.87 2.36
N PHE A 524 -2.06 4.26 1.61
CA PHE A 524 -2.13 4.46 0.17
C PHE A 524 -1.23 3.44 -0.56
N PRO A 525 -1.74 2.67 -1.54
CA PRO A 525 -0.92 1.70 -2.26
C PRO A 525 0.26 2.35 -3.00
N LEU A 526 1.47 1.84 -2.75
CA LEU A 526 2.67 2.33 -3.43
C LEU A 526 2.64 1.90 -4.91
N SER A 527 2.75 2.88 -5.80
CA SER A 527 2.91 2.65 -7.25
C SER A 527 4.17 3.36 -7.75
N PRO A 528 4.95 2.79 -8.70
CA PRO A 528 5.97 3.55 -9.42
C PRO A 528 5.32 4.70 -10.20
N ASP A 529 6.05 5.80 -10.46
CA ASP A 529 5.48 7.00 -11.11
C ASP A 529 4.85 6.65 -12.47
N LEU A 530 5.49 5.71 -13.19
CA LEU A 530 5.00 5.14 -14.43
C LEU A 530 3.54 4.63 -14.34
N GLY A 531 3.17 4.02 -13.22
CA GLY A 531 1.83 3.49 -12.98
C GLY A 531 0.79 4.60 -12.78
N ASN A 532 1.19 5.76 -12.27
CA ASN A 532 0.27 6.88 -11.98
C ASN A 532 -0.29 7.54 -13.24
N TYR A 533 0.37 7.40 -14.40
CA TYR A 533 -0.19 7.90 -15.66
C TYR A 533 -1.34 7.03 -16.20
N LEU A 534 -1.50 5.82 -15.65
CA LEU A 534 -2.48 4.84 -16.12
C LEU A 534 -3.54 4.57 -15.05
N PHE A 535 -3.19 4.71 -13.77
CA PHE A 535 -4.07 4.53 -12.62
C PHE A 535 -4.05 5.73 -11.67
N GLY A 536 -3.71 6.91 -12.18
CA GLY A 536 -3.66 8.14 -11.38
C GLY A 536 -4.98 8.36 -10.66
N GLY A 537 -4.94 8.31 -9.33
CA GLY A 537 -6.12 8.48 -8.47
C GLY A 537 -6.90 7.19 -8.17
N ALA A 538 -6.47 6.03 -8.65
CA ALA A 538 -7.04 4.74 -8.23
C ALA A 538 -6.76 4.48 -6.75
N SER A 539 -7.80 4.13 -5.99
CA SER A 539 -7.64 3.72 -4.60
C SER A 539 -7.22 2.26 -4.46
N SER A 540 -7.04 1.82 -3.22
CA SER A 540 -7.03 0.41 -2.83
C SER A 540 -8.32 -0.34 -3.19
N THR A 541 -9.39 0.36 -3.59
CA THR A 541 -10.70 -0.17 -3.99
C THR A 541 -11.37 -1.01 -2.90
N GLN A 542 -11.30 -0.53 -1.66
CA GLN A 542 -11.84 -1.22 -0.48
C GLN A 542 -13.37 -1.13 -0.45
N ALA A 543 -14.06 -2.15 -0.96
CA ALA A 543 -15.51 -2.11 -1.04
C ALA A 543 -16.19 -2.43 0.29
N LEU A 544 -17.07 -1.52 0.73
CA LEU A 544 -18.06 -1.73 1.78
C LEU A 544 -19.44 -1.80 1.12
N THR A 545 -20.19 -2.89 1.35
CA THR A 545 -21.52 -3.08 0.77
C THR A 545 -22.59 -2.99 1.84
N LEU A 546 -23.60 -2.14 1.62
CA LEU A 546 -24.68 -1.85 2.55
C LEU A 546 -26.04 -2.32 2.00
N GLY A 547 -26.98 -2.66 2.89
CA GLY A 547 -28.36 -2.98 2.53
C GLY A 547 -28.48 -4.22 1.62
N GLY A 548 -29.51 -4.26 0.78
CA GLY A 548 -29.83 -5.43 -0.03
C GLY A 548 -30.64 -6.45 0.76
N VAL A 549 -30.56 -7.74 0.44
CA VAL A 549 -31.41 -8.76 1.09
C VAL A 549 -30.64 -9.68 2.03
N THR A 550 -31.35 -10.21 3.01
CA THR A 550 -30.89 -11.32 3.87
C THR A 550 -30.81 -12.63 3.07
N PRO A 551 -30.16 -13.70 3.59
CA PRO A 551 -30.14 -15.01 2.94
C PRO A 551 -31.54 -15.58 2.63
N ASN A 552 -32.55 -15.18 3.41
CA ASN A 552 -33.95 -15.60 3.23
C ASN A 552 -34.72 -14.69 2.25
N GLY A 553 -34.06 -13.74 1.59
CA GLY A 553 -34.65 -12.85 0.60
C GLY A 553 -35.46 -11.67 1.16
N GLN A 554 -35.48 -11.50 2.49
CA GLN A 554 -36.10 -10.36 3.17
C GLN A 554 -35.21 -9.11 3.09
N ASP A 555 -35.79 -7.95 3.37
CA ASP A 555 -35.02 -6.70 3.48
C ASP A 555 -33.90 -6.83 4.51
N GLY A 556 -32.70 -6.41 4.12
CA GLY A 556 -31.50 -6.38 4.94
C GLY A 556 -31.08 -4.97 5.36
N VAL A 557 -31.88 -3.92 5.11
CA VAL A 557 -31.61 -2.59 5.67
C VAL A 557 -31.74 -2.62 7.19
N SER A 558 -30.78 -2.02 7.90
CA SER A 558 -30.71 -2.00 9.37
C SER A 558 -30.24 -0.64 9.93
N ASP A 559 -30.24 -0.45 11.25
CA ASP A 559 -29.71 0.77 11.87
C ASP A 559 -28.25 1.05 11.44
N MET A 560 -27.39 0.02 11.44
CA MET A 560 -26.00 0.15 10.97
C MET A 560 -25.90 0.52 9.49
N THR A 561 -26.88 0.15 8.65
CA THR A 561 -26.92 0.60 7.24
C THR A 561 -26.96 2.13 7.19
N TYR A 562 -27.87 2.72 7.96
CA TYR A 562 -28.06 4.16 8.04
C TYR A 562 -26.90 4.89 8.74
N ILE A 563 -26.32 4.31 9.78
CA ILE A 563 -25.10 4.85 10.43
C ILE A 563 -23.95 4.94 9.43
N PHE A 564 -23.71 3.90 8.62
CA PHE A 564 -22.67 3.94 7.59
C PHE A 564 -22.99 4.94 6.48
N LEU A 565 -24.24 5.05 6.04
CA LEU A 565 -24.65 6.08 5.08
C LEU A 565 -24.42 7.49 5.62
N LYS A 566 -24.71 7.70 6.91
CA LYS A 566 -24.47 8.99 7.58
C LYS A 566 -23.00 9.35 7.64
N VAL A 567 -22.14 8.41 8.02
CA VAL A 567 -20.68 8.62 8.01
C VAL A 567 -20.19 8.90 6.59
N THR A 568 -20.73 8.21 5.59
CA THR A 568 -20.41 8.45 4.17
C THR A 568 -20.76 9.87 3.73
N GLU A 569 -21.96 10.34 4.09
CA GLU A 569 -22.42 11.72 3.86
C GLU A 569 -21.46 12.73 4.50
N MET A 570 -21.16 12.55 5.79
CA MET A 570 -20.37 13.51 6.58
C MET A 570 -18.91 13.61 6.13
N LEU A 571 -18.25 12.48 5.84
CA LEU A 571 -16.84 12.47 5.49
C LEU A 571 -16.59 12.76 4.02
N SER A 572 -17.48 12.34 3.12
CA SER A 572 -17.36 12.55 1.66
C SER A 572 -15.99 12.17 1.08
N ILE A 573 -15.32 11.19 1.69
CA ILE A 573 -14.02 10.64 1.27
C ILE A 573 -14.20 9.56 0.22
N ARG A 574 -13.15 9.33 -0.57
CA ARG A 574 -13.16 8.34 -1.67
C ARG A 574 -13.22 6.90 -1.17
N ASP A 575 -12.50 6.58 -0.10
CA ASP A 575 -12.42 5.25 0.50
C ASP A 575 -12.94 5.32 1.94
N VAL A 576 -13.68 4.33 2.43
CA VAL A 576 -14.06 3.08 1.76
C VAL A 576 -15.05 3.31 0.62
N ASN A 577 -14.98 2.46 -0.41
CA ASN A 577 -15.89 2.54 -1.55
C ASN A 577 -17.25 1.95 -1.15
N VAL A 578 -18.20 2.82 -0.82
CA VAL A 578 -19.53 2.44 -0.33
C VAL A 578 -20.46 2.08 -1.48
N ASN A 579 -20.97 0.86 -1.43
CA ASN A 579 -21.88 0.29 -2.41
C ASN A 579 -23.23 0.00 -1.75
N ALA A 580 -24.31 0.56 -2.28
CA ALA A 580 -25.66 0.24 -1.83
C ALA A 580 -26.27 -0.87 -2.69
N ARG A 581 -26.70 -1.98 -2.07
CA ARG A 581 -27.49 -3.00 -2.75
C ARG A 581 -28.97 -2.67 -2.62
N PHE A 582 -29.70 -2.79 -3.72
CA PHE A 582 -31.15 -2.67 -3.73
C PHE A 582 -31.78 -3.88 -4.44
N LYS A 583 -33.02 -4.19 -4.07
CA LYS A 583 -33.88 -5.17 -4.74
C LYS A 583 -35.26 -4.53 -4.94
N PRO A 584 -35.72 -4.36 -6.20
CA PRO A 584 -37.04 -3.83 -6.50
C PRO A 584 -38.16 -4.52 -5.72
N GLY A 585 -39.01 -3.72 -5.08
CA GLY A 585 -40.17 -4.20 -4.31
C GLY A 585 -39.83 -4.83 -2.95
N VAL A 586 -38.57 -4.74 -2.50
CA VAL A 586 -38.17 -5.14 -1.14
C VAL A 586 -37.57 -3.96 -0.39
N ASN A 587 -36.58 -3.30 -0.99
CA ASN A 587 -35.89 -2.14 -0.41
C ASN A 587 -35.45 -1.16 -1.50
N SER A 588 -36.42 -0.80 -2.33
CA SER A 588 -36.30 0.13 -3.45
C SER A 588 -37.06 1.42 -3.21
#